data_AF-E7C3A4-F1
#
_entry.id   AF-E7C3A4-F1
#
_cell.length_a   1.000
_cell.length_b   1.000
_cell.length_c   1.000
_cell.angle_alpha   90.00
_cell.angle_beta   90.00
_cell.angle_gamma   90.00
#
_symmetry.space_group_name_H-M   'P 1'
#
loop_
_entity.id
_entity.type
_entity.pdbx_description
1 polymer ?
#
loop_
_entity_poly.entity_id
_entity_poly.type
_entity_poly.pdbx_seq_one_letter_code
_entity_poly.pdbx_strand_id
1 'polypeptide(L)'
;MSDLTYMEWPFFDDSHREFAEKLRDWASREIQPLENKEPNGNEELDHLCREFVKKLGIGGWLQYCVPSSHGGALESFDVRTLALTREILGY
;
A
#
# COMPACT_ATOMS: atom_id res chain seq x y z
N MET A 1 2.29 -10.88 -10.92
CA MET A 1 2.93 -10.87 -9.59
C MET A 1 4.43 -10.83 -9.77
N SER A 2 5.09 -9.81 -9.21
CA SER A 2 6.55 -9.70 -9.22
C SER A 2 7.20 -10.88 -8.50
N ASP A 3 8.41 -11.24 -8.94
CA ASP A 3 9.29 -12.19 -8.26
C ASP A 3 9.61 -11.64 -6.86
N LEU A 4 9.29 -12.40 -5.81
CA LEU A 4 9.50 -12.01 -4.41
C LEU A 4 10.84 -12.49 -3.83
N THR A 5 11.70 -13.15 -4.61
CA THR A 5 12.99 -13.65 -4.11
C THR A 5 13.88 -12.53 -3.55
N TYR A 6 13.66 -11.27 -3.94
CA TYR A 6 14.35 -10.12 -3.36
C TYR A 6 14.03 -9.89 -1.88
N MET A 7 12.90 -10.42 -1.36
CA MET A 7 12.54 -10.31 0.06
C MET A 7 13.49 -11.09 0.97
N GLU A 8 14.26 -12.03 0.43
CA GLU A 8 15.30 -12.79 1.15
C GLU A 8 16.64 -12.04 1.22
N TRP A 9 16.75 -10.88 0.57
CA TRP A 9 17.96 -10.07 0.64
C TRP A 9 18.17 -9.50 2.04
N PRO A 10 19.44 -9.24 2.45
CA PRO A 10 19.75 -8.75 3.80
C PRO A 10 19.28 -7.31 4.09
N PHE A 11 18.50 -6.71 3.18
CA PHE A 11 17.90 -5.39 3.36
C PHE A 11 16.53 -5.44 4.06
N PHE A 12 15.85 -6.59 4.00
CA PHE A 12 14.53 -6.81 4.57
C PHE A 12 14.58 -7.78 5.74
N ASP A 13 13.90 -7.40 6.81
CA ASP A 13 13.66 -8.26 7.97
C ASP A 13 12.25 -8.86 7.94
N ASP A 14 11.91 -9.67 8.95
CA ASP A 14 10.63 -10.38 9.03
C ASP A 14 9.43 -9.43 9.08
N SER A 15 9.60 -8.22 9.63
CA SER A 15 8.52 -7.24 9.68
C SER A 15 8.13 -6.73 8.29
N HIS A 16 9.10 -6.60 7.39
CA HIS A 16 8.85 -6.22 6.00
C HIS A 16 8.15 -7.34 5.23
N ARG A 17 8.55 -8.59 5.47
CA ARG A 17 7.93 -9.78 4.86
C ARG A 17 6.47 -9.91 5.30
N GLU A 18 6.22 -9.84 6.61
CA GLU A 18 4.86 -9.89 7.16
C GLU A 18 4.00 -8.71 6.66
N PHE A 19 4.56 -7.51 6.60
CA PHE A 19 3.87 -6.34 6.06
C PHE A 19 3.46 -6.55 4.59
N ALA A 20 4.39 -7.04 3.76
CA ALA A 20 4.15 -7.27 2.34
C ALA A 20 3.05 -8.31 2.11
N GLU A 21 3.06 -9.41 2.87
CA GLU A 21 2.00 -10.44 2.81
C GLU A 21 0.64 -9.84 3.15
N LYS A 22 0.54 -9.12 4.29
CA LYS A 22 -0.72 -8.48 4.71
C LYS A 22 -1.23 -7.48 3.69
N LEU A 23 -0.35 -6.66 3.11
CA LEU A 23 -0.75 -5.66 2.13
C LEU A 23 -1.23 -6.31 0.84
N ARG A 24 -0.56 -7.37 0.35
CA ARG A 24 -0.99 -8.11 -0.85
C ARG A 24 -2.36 -8.75 -0.66
N ASP A 25 -2.56 -9.42 0.48
CA ASP A 25 -3.84 -10.04 0.83
C ASP A 25 -4.95 -9.01 0.97
N TRP A 26 -4.63 -7.81 1.45
CA TRP A 26 -5.59 -6.71 1.50
C TRP A 26 -5.87 -6.11 0.12
N ALA A 27 -4.84 -5.85 -0.68
CA ALA A 27 -4.97 -5.24 -2.00
C ALA A 27 -5.81 -6.12 -2.94
N SER A 28 -5.60 -7.44 -2.93
CA SER A 28 -6.41 -8.38 -3.71
C SER A 28 -7.90 -8.35 -3.37
N ARG A 29 -8.25 -8.05 -2.11
CA ARG A 29 -9.65 -7.99 -1.66
C ARG A 29 -10.28 -6.62 -1.81
N GLU A 30 -9.50 -5.55 -1.63
CA GLU A 30 -10.04 -4.20 -1.48
C GLU A 30 -9.73 -3.26 -2.66
N ILE A 31 -8.61 -3.49 -3.36
CA ILE A 31 -8.12 -2.65 -4.46
C ILE A 31 -8.39 -3.30 -5.81
N GLN A 32 -8.01 -4.58 -6.00
CA GLN A 32 -8.21 -5.29 -7.28
C GLN A 32 -9.66 -5.23 -7.82
N PRO A 33 -10.72 -5.30 -6.99
CA PRO A 33 -12.09 -5.14 -7.50
C PRO A 33 -12.40 -3.78 -8.14
N LEU A 34 -11.54 -2.78 -7.94
CA LEU A 34 -11.66 -1.43 -8.52
C LEU A 34 -10.83 -1.26 -9.81
N GLU A 35 -9.93 -2.19 -10.16
CA GLU A 35 -9.04 -2.08 -11.33
C GLU A 35 -9.80 -1.98 -12.66
N ASN A 36 -10.94 -2.66 -12.78
CA ASN A 36 -11.75 -2.64 -14.00
C ASN A 36 -12.61 -1.36 -14.14
N LYS A 37 -12.52 -0.41 -13.20
CA LYS A 37 -13.23 0.87 -13.29
C LYS A 37 -12.37 1.87 -14.05
N GLU A 38 -12.42 1.84 -15.37
CA GLU A 38 -11.81 2.89 -16.21
C GLU A 38 -12.68 4.17 -16.12
N PRO A 39 -12.18 5.27 -15.53
CA PRO A 39 -12.94 6.49 -15.39
C PRO A 39 -13.10 7.21 -16.74
N ASN A 40 -14.33 7.62 -17.07
CA ASN A 40 -14.64 8.38 -18.28
C ASN A 40 -14.59 9.90 -18.01
N GLY A 41 -13.39 10.40 -17.76
CA GLY A 41 -13.12 11.82 -17.53
C GLY A 41 -12.78 12.17 -16.08
N ASN A 42 -12.55 13.46 -15.84
CA ASN A 42 -11.93 13.95 -14.61
C ASN A 42 -12.78 13.72 -13.35
N GLU A 43 -14.11 13.82 -13.44
CA GLU A 43 -14.99 13.66 -12.27
C GLU A 43 -14.99 12.22 -11.74
N GLU A 44 -15.08 11.24 -12.64
CA GLU A 44 -15.00 9.82 -12.27
C GLU A 44 -13.60 9.45 -11.76
N LEU A 45 -12.55 10.03 -12.36
CA LEU A 45 -11.17 9.86 -11.91
C LEU A 45 -10.98 10.40 -10.49
N ASP A 46 -11.48 11.60 -10.19
CA ASP A 46 -11.42 12.21 -8.85
C ASP A 46 -12.18 11.35 -7.83
N HIS A 47 -13.35 10.84 -8.19
CA HIS A 47 -14.13 9.95 -7.33
C HIS A 47 -13.37 8.65 -7.05
N LEU A 48 -12.80 8.02 -8.07
CA LEU A 48 -12.02 6.78 -7.92
C LEU A 48 -10.78 7.01 -7.04
N CYS A 49 -10.06 8.12 -7.22
CA CYS A 49 -8.92 8.49 -6.37
C CYS A 49 -9.34 8.66 -4.89
N ARG A 50 -10.47 9.32 -4.63
CA ARG A 50 -11.00 9.48 -3.25
C ARG A 50 -11.36 8.14 -2.62
N GLU A 51 -11.96 7.23 -3.39
CA GLU A 51 -12.28 5.88 -2.92
C GLU A 51 -11.01 5.09 -2.58
N PHE A 52 -9.95 5.17 -3.40
CA PHE A 52 -8.66 4.55 -3.08
C PHE A 52 -8.04 5.10 -1.80
N VAL A 53 -7.95 6.43 -1.66
CA VAL A 53 -7.39 7.07 -0.46
C VAL A 53 -8.19 6.68 0.79
N LYS A 54 -9.52 6.66 0.70
CA LYS A 54 -10.40 6.28 1.80
C LYS A 54 -10.18 4.82 2.21
N LYS A 55 -10.11 3.89 1.25
CA LYS A 55 -9.81 2.47 1.52
C LYS A 55 -8.43 2.30 2.16
N LEU A 56 -7.40 2.93 1.60
CA LEU A 56 -6.04 2.89 2.15
C LEU A 56 -5.98 3.45 3.57
N GLY A 57 -6.70 4.53 3.85
CA GLY A 57 -6.81 5.13 5.18
C GLY A 57 -7.51 4.21 6.19
N ILE A 58 -8.67 3.65 5.83
CA ILE A 58 -9.41 2.70 6.68
C ILE A 58 -8.59 1.43 6.93
N GLY A 59 -7.85 0.96 5.92
CA GLY A 59 -6.95 -0.18 6.04
C GLY A 59 -5.69 0.08 6.87
N GLY A 60 -5.47 1.31 7.33
CA GLY A 60 -4.30 1.69 8.14
C GLY A 60 -3.01 1.89 7.34
N TRP A 61 -3.01 1.65 6.03
CA TRP A 61 -1.78 1.68 5.20
C TRP A 61 -1.17 3.08 5.10
N LEU A 62 -1.99 4.14 5.16
CA LEU A 62 -1.49 5.52 5.15
C LEU A 62 -0.77 5.91 6.45
N GLN A 63 -0.88 5.13 7.53
CA GLN A 63 -0.15 5.39 8.78
C GLN A 63 1.36 5.18 8.62
N TYR A 64 1.82 4.43 7.61
CA TYR A 64 3.24 4.27 7.30
C TYR A 64 3.83 5.46 6.55
N CYS A 65 2.98 6.37 6.05
CA CYS A 65 3.39 7.60 5.35
C CYS A 65 3.61 8.80 6.28
N VAL A 66 3.45 8.62 7.58
CA VAL A 66 3.59 9.68 8.58
C VAL A 66 4.30 9.14 9.84
N PRO A 67 5.09 9.98 10.54
CA PRO A 67 5.64 9.61 11.84
C PRO A 67 4.55 9.47 12.92
N SER A 68 4.81 8.65 13.93
CA SER A 68 3.87 8.38 15.04
C SER A 68 3.50 9.63 15.85
N SER A 69 4.40 10.61 15.92
CA SER A 69 4.14 11.94 16.49
C SER A 69 2.97 12.69 15.82
N HIS A 70 2.54 12.27 14.64
CA HIS A 70 1.44 12.84 13.87
C HIS A 70 0.36 11.79 13.52
N GLY A 71 0.28 10.68 14.27
CA GLY A 71 -0.73 9.63 14.08
C GLY A 71 -0.32 8.47 13.16
N GLY A 72 0.97 8.36 12.85
CA GLY A 72 1.53 7.24 12.09
C GLY A 72 1.85 5.98 12.88
N ALA A 73 2.26 4.95 12.15
CA ALA A 73 2.55 3.62 12.70
C ALA A 73 3.96 3.50 13.30
N LEU A 74 4.93 4.29 12.81
CA LEU A 74 6.35 4.18 13.14
C LEU A 74 6.91 5.51 13.64
N GLU A 75 7.94 5.49 14.49
CA GLU A 75 8.59 6.70 15.01
C GLU A 75 9.20 7.58 13.91
N SER A 76 9.79 6.94 12.90
CA SER A 76 10.38 7.58 11.72
C SER A 76 9.99 6.80 10.47
N PHE A 77 10.28 7.37 9.30
CA PHE A 77 10.01 6.72 8.03
C PHE A 77 10.87 5.47 7.87
N ASP A 78 10.22 4.34 7.59
CA ASP A 78 10.88 3.18 7.00
C ASP A 78 10.66 3.19 5.49
N VAL A 79 11.70 3.64 4.77
CA VAL A 79 11.67 3.80 3.32
C VAL A 79 11.48 2.47 2.58
N ARG A 80 11.83 1.33 3.20
CA ARG A 80 11.63 0.00 2.63
C ARG A 80 10.16 -0.38 2.66
N THR A 81 9.47 -0.22 3.79
CA THR A 81 8.02 -0.40 3.87
C THR A 81 7.28 0.51 2.88
N LEU A 82 7.70 1.77 2.74
CA LEU A 82 7.12 2.69 1.74
C LEU A 82 7.36 2.21 0.29
N ALA A 83 8.56 1.74 -0.03
CA ALA A 83 8.89 1.21 -1.35
C ALA A 83 8.06 -0.05 -1.65
N LEU A 84 8.00 -1.00 -0.71
CA LEU A 84 7.17 -2.21 -0.82
C LEU A 84 5.70 -1.88 -1.00
N THR A 85 5.18 -0.90 -0.27
CA THR A 85 3.78 -0.46 -0.40
C THR A 85 3.49 0.00 -1.83
N ARG A 86 4.36 0.83 -2.38
CA ARG A 86 4.20 1.35 -3.74
C ARG A 86 4.37 0.29 -4.82
N GLU A 87 5.29 -0.65 -4.62
CA GLU A 87 5.45 -1.80 -5.51
C GLU A 87 4.18 -2.65 -5.52
N ILE A 88 3.71 -3.08 -4.35
CA ILE A 88 2.56 -3.99 -4.23
C ILE A 88 1.28 -3.35 -4.77
N LEU A 89 1.05 -2.06 -4.54
CA LEU A 89 -0.14 -1.37 -5.05
C LEU A 89 -0.02 -0.99 -6.54
N GLY A 90 1.16 -1.11 -7.13
CA GLY A 90 1.41 -0.78 -8.54
C GLY A 90 1.25 -1.94 -9.51
N TYR A 91 1.01 -3.17 -9.02
CA TYR A 91 0.95 -4.42 -9.80
C TYR A 91 -0.21 -5.33 -9.37
#